data_AF-A0AAE7BS56-F1
#
_entry.id   AF-A0AAE7BS56-F1
#
_cell.length_a   1.000
_cell.length_b   1.000
_cell.length_c   1.000
_cell.angle_alpha   90.00
_cell.angle_beta   90.00
_cell.angle_gamma   90.00
#
_symmetry.space_group_name_H-M   'P 1'
#
loop_
_entity.id
_entity.type
_entity.pdbx_description
1 polymer ?
#
loop_
_entity_poly.entity_id
_entity_poly.type
_entity_poly.pdbx_seq_one_letter_code
_entity_poly.pdbx_strand_id
1 'polypeptide(L)'
;MEEAVITLYTGIGTPDRVFNSIISNFEQVSKSHQVDGGQLTITLQDDTFMKINRIDYIANQEEVERQINGMAAYYSQVKTERLDLQQSVIQQILCFTCIVGIRFELTNDTNRTHFLMDAIYAVASEINAYLLYPSMEIFNSEGRLVFSLEGKSELEQLIPIANSDLLDRDKGEESEADRDRMNRSIALLEARNIPYISHLRVALVEEDAAIRDLTSIAKRVSALFAVALYSEVLLSPEGNREEALSYFERVDEVYQVRDWLTPKERAYIEKAECKEIECIQFVWRYECCEVLLWALGLIDELTYPDSTCHVPRISELLIQYQSLDDLIQHCEPRSQKELLDAADLIMRYDWACVDARINQRNAPAELDAGVVLERHYALNWLVGGNGQAEWDDSIPHT
;
A
#
# COMPACT_ATOMS: atom_id res chain seq x y z
N MET A 1 1.52 23.92 43.19
CA MET A 1 1.88 22.50 43.01
C MET A 1 2.44 22.38 41.61
N GLU A 2 3.51 21.62 41.45
CA GLU A 2 4.15 21.41 40.16
C GLU A 2 3.33 20.34 39.39
N GLU A 3 3.08 20.56 38.11
CA GLU A 3 2.35 19.61 37.26
C GLU A 3 3.33 18.94 36.30
N ALA A 4 3.23 17.61 36.19
CA ALA A 4 3.91 16.86 35.15
C ALA A 4 3.07 16.85 33.88
N VAL A 5 3.72 17.01 32.73
CA VAL A 5 3.11 16.96 31.41
C VAL A 5 3.86 15.94 30.57
N ILE A 6 3.15 14.96 30.01
CA ILE A 6 3.67 13.97 29.09
C ILE A 6 2.75 13.89 27.89
N THR A 7 3.32 13.87 26.69
CA THR A 7 2.55 13.68 25.47
C THR A 7 2.83 12.31 24.89
N LEU A 8 1.79 11.52 24.63
CA LEU A 8 1.90 10.27 23.86
C LEU A 8 1.57 10.54 22.40
N TYR A 9 2.35 9.98 21.51
CA TYR A 9 2.10 9.97 20.07
C TYR A 9 1.94 8.53 19.59
N THR A 10 0.87 8.22 18.88
CA THR A 10 0.61 6.87 18.36
C THR A 10 -0.02 6.89 16.96
N GLY A 11 0.31 5.87 16.16
CA GLY A 11 -0.42 5.50 14.95
C GLY A 11 -1.50 4.47 15.29
N ILE A 12 -2.70 4.94 15.62
CA ILE A 12 -3.85 4.11 15.98
C ILE A 12 -5.04 4.36 15.06
N GLY A 13 -5.70 3.27 14.66
CA GLY A 13 -6.87 3.27 13.79
C GLY A 13 -8.19 3.57 14.50
N THR A 14 -8.33 3.09 15.75
CA THR A 14 -9.50 3.33 16.59
C THR A 14 -9.12 4.17 17.81
N PRO A 15 -9.32 5.51 17.79
CA PRO A 15 -8.89 6.41 18.86
C PRO A 15 -9.45 6.08 20.25
N ASP A 16 -10.61 5.43 20.35
CA ASP A 16 -11.22 5.05 21.62
C ASP A 16 -10.44 3.99 22.40
N ARG A 17 -9.58 3.22 21.71
CA ARG A 17 -8.65 2.29 22.37
C ARG A 17 -7.69 3.02 23.32
N VAL A 18 -7.37 4.29 23.06
CA VAL A 18 -6.50 5.10 23.94
C VAL A 18 -7.14 5.26 25.32
N PHE A 19 -8.37 5.74 25.39
CA PHE A 19 -9.04 5.94 26.68
C PHE A 19 -9.33 4.62 27.39
N ASN A 20 -9.71 3.58 26.64
CA ASN A 20 -9.92 2.25 27.24
C ASN A 20 -8.62 1.70 27.87
N SER A 21 -7.48 1.84 27.17
CA SER A 21 -6.16 1.43 27.69
C SER A 21 -5.79 2.23 28.95
N ILE A 22 -5.99 3.55 28.93
CA ILE A 22 -5.72 4.40 30.10
C ILE A 22 -6.62 4.01 31.28
N ILE A 23 -7.92 3.89 31.09
CA ILE A 23 -8.85 3.55 32.18
C ILE A 23 -8.47 2.20 32.80
N SER A 24 -8.15 1.20 31.97
CA SER A 24 -7.73 -0.13 32.42
C SER A 24 -6.43 -0.09 33.23
N ASN A 25 -5.38 0.58 32.72
CA ASN A 25 -4.08 0.63 33.38
C ASN A 25 -4.07 1.46 34.67
N PHE A 26 -4.99 2.42 34.80
CA PHE A 26 -5.13 3.26 35.98
C PHE A 26 -6.20 2.80 36.98
N GLU A 27 -6.90 1.68 36.71
CA GLU A 27 -8.05 1.23 37.51
C GLU A 27 -7.72 1.15 39.01
N GLN A 28 -6.59 0.53 39.37
CA GLN A 28 -6.18 0.29 40.76
C GLN A 28 -5.92 1.56 41.57
N VAL A 29 -5.58 2.66 40.91
CA VAL A 29 -5.28 3.95 41.55
C VAL A 29 -6.35 5.01 41.29
N SER A 30 -7.38 4.66 40.51
CA SER A 30 -8.52 5.50 40.23
C SER A 30 -9.61 5.32 41.27
N LYS A 31 -10.22 6.42 41.70
CA LYS A 31 -11.44 6.48 42.50
C LYS A 31 -12.67 6.58 41.61
N SER A 32 -12.55 7.35 40.54
CA SER A 32 -13.56 7.51 39.49
C SER A 32 -12.92 8.10 38.24
N HIS A 33 -13.59 7.97 37.10
CA HIS A 33 -13.23 8.65 35.86
C HIS A 33 -14.46 9.24 35.18
N GLN A 34 -14.24 10.26 34.36
CA GLN A 34 -15.27 10.92 33.55
C GLN A 34 -14.70 11.19 32.15
N VAL A 35 -15.46 10.83 31.12
CA VAL A 35 -15.14 11.10 29.72
C VAL A 35 -16.11 12.16 29.19
N ASP A 36 -15.56 13.22 28.60
CA ASP A 36 -16.32 14.29 27.94
C ASP A 36 -15.64 14.60 26.59
N GLY A 37 -16.19 14.05 25.51
CA GLY A 37 -15.61 14.16 24.16
C GLY A 37 -14.15 13.68 24.11
N GLY A 38 -13.25 14.56 23.67
CA GLY A 38 -11.80 14.30 23.59
C GLY A 38 -11.05 14.42 24.93
N GLN A 39 -11.75 14.53 26.06
CA GLN A 39 -11.12 14.68 27.37
C GLN A 39 -11.54 13.56 28.34
N LEU A 40 -10.55 12.98 29.02
CA LEU A 40 -10.72 12.04 30.12
C LEU A 40 -10.15 12.67 31.39
N THR A 41 -10.93 12.69 32.46
CA THR A 41 -10.47 13.10 33.80
C THR A 41 -10.53 11.91 34.74
N ILE A 42 -9.43 11.61 35.41
CA ILE A 42 -9.34 10.56 36.43
C ILE A 42 -9.13 11.24 37.78
N THR A 43 -9.98 10.89 38.74
CA THR A 43 -9.76 11.22 40.16
C THR A 43 -9.01 10.07 40.79
N LEU A 44 -7.83 10.35 41.34
CA LEU A 44 -6.99 9.36 41.99
C LEU A 44 -7.44 9.11 43.44
N GLN A 45 -6.96 8.04 44.06
CA GLN A 45 -7.33 7.66 45.44
C GLN A 45 -6.97 8.72 46.51
N ASP A 46 -6.01 9.59 46.21
CA ASP A 46 -5.57 10.70 47.07
C ASP A 46 -6.32 12.02 46.78
N ASP A 47 -7.43 11.95 46.04
CA ASP A 47 -8.27 13.08 45.62
C ASP A 47 -7.58 14.09 44.68
N THR A 48 -6.39 13.78 44.16
CA THR A 48 -5.76 14.53 43.06
C THR A 48 -6.34 14.15 41.71
N PHE A 49 -6.11 14.98 40.69
CA PHE A 49 -6.65 14.76 39.35
C PHE A 49 -5.57 14.50 38.31
N MET A 50 -5.89 13.61 37.37
CA MET A 50 -5.19 13.46 36.11
C MET A 50 -6.12 13.88 34.97
N LYS A 51 -5.62 14.73 34.07
CA LYS A 51 -6.34 15.21 32.89
C LYS A 51 -5.65 14.71 31.64
N ILE A 52 -6.41 14.00 30.83
CA ILE A 52 -5.96 13.45 29.56
C ILE A 52 -6.76 14.11 28.45
N ASN A 53 -6.06 14.71 27.50
CA ASN A 53 -6.65 15.30 26.31
C ASN A 53 -6.19 14.50 25.09
N ARG A 54 -7.12 13.93 24.35
CA ARG A 54 -6.88 13.22 23.10
C ARG A 54 -7.26 14.10 21.92
N ILE A 55 -6.34 14.23 20.97
CA ILE A 55 -6.58 14.83 19.66
C ILE A 55 -6.28 13.74 18.64
N ASP A 56 -7.33 13.24 18.00
CA ASP A 56 -7.22 12.24 16.95
C ASP A 56 -7.48 12.83 15.57
N TYR A 57 -6.85 12.21 14.57
CA TYR A 57 -6.86 12.66 13.18
C TYR A 57 -8.27 12.65 12.58
N ILE A 58 -9.12 11.68 12.97
CA ILE A 58 -10.48 11.54 12.45
C ILE A 58 -11.32 12.78 12.78
N ALA A 59 -11.25 13.26 14.02
CA ALA A 59 -12.02 14.44 14.43
C ALA A 59 -11.28 15.78 14.23
N ASN A 60 -9.94 15.78 14.16
CA ASN A 60 -9.13 17.01 14.22
C ASN A 60 -7.93 17.01 13.24
N GLN A 61 -8.18 16.64 11.99
CA GLN A 61 -7.15 16.47 10.94
C GLN A 61 -6.14 17.62 10.88
N GLU A 62 -6.59 18.87 10.63
CA GLU A 62 -5.71 20.03 10.44
C GLU A 62 -4.81 20.29 11.66
N GLU A 63 -5.29 20.00 12.87
CA GLU A 63 -4.52 20.20 14.08
C GLU A 63 -3.46 19.12 14.28
N VAL A 64 -3.82 17.85 14.04
CA VAL A 64 -2.86 16.73 14.12
C VAL A 64 -1.76 16.93 13.08
N GLU A 65 -2.10 17.21 11.82
CA GLU A 65 -1.11 17.42 10.74
C GLU A 65 -0.16 18.56 11.07
N ARG A 66 -0.66 19.68 11.60
CA ARG A 66 0.17 20.82 11.98
C ARG A 66 1.18 20.44 13.07
N GLN A 67 0.74 19.70 14.09
CA GLN A 67 1.62 19.28 15.19
C GLN A 67 2.66 18.25 14.72
N ILE A 68 2.24 17.26 13.93
CA ILE A 68 3.12 16.20 13.40
C ILE A 68 4.16 16.78 12.44
N ASN A 69 3.73 17.61 11.49
CA ASN A 69 4.65 18.27 10.55
C ASN A 69 5.61 19.22 11.27
N GLY A 70 5.11 19.96 12.28
CA GLY A 70 5.93 20.81 13.12
C GLY A 70 7.01 20.02 13.87
N MET A 71 6.64 18.89 14.46
CA MET A 71 7.56 17.99 15.17
C MET A 71 8.60 17.40 14.21
N ALA A 72 8.18 16.87 13.07
CA ALA A 72 9.07 16.32 12.04
C ALA A 72 10.08 17.37 11.53
N ALA A 73 9.61 18.59 11.24
CA ALA A 73 10.45 19.70 10.80
C ALA A 73 11.43 20.19 11.88
N TYR A 74 11.07 20.03 13.16
CA TYR A 74 11.93 20.37 14.28
C TYR A 74 13.06 19.34 14.45
N TYR A 75 12.75 18.05 14.47
CA TYR A 75 13.75 16.98 14.62
C TYR A 75 14.64 16.80 13.39
N SER A 76 14.21 17.21 12.20
CA SER A 76 15.06 17.22 11.00
C SER A 76 16.21 18.23 11.07
N GLN A 77 16.12 19.24 11.94
CA GLN A 77 17.17 20.25 12.13
C GLN A 77 18.20 19.86 13.19
N VAL A 78 17.95 18.78 13.95
CA VAL A 78 18.86 18.30 14.99
C VAL A 78 20.15 17.78 14.34
N LYS A 79 21.30 18.22 14.84
CA LYS A 79 22.60 17.76 14.35
C LYS A 79 22.93 16.40 14.98
N THR A 80 23.15 15.39 14.15
CA THR A 80 23.57 14.05 14.59
C THR A 80 24.48 13.39 13.55
N GLU A 81 25.32 12.47 14.00
CA GLU A 81 26.09 11.58 13.12
C GLU A 81 25.27 10.37 12.64
N ARG A 82 24.09 10.12 13.23
CA ARG A 82 23.21 8.98 12.88
C ARG A 82 22.04 9.40 11.99
N LEU A 83 22.35 9.78 10.76
CA LEU A 83 21.38 10.27 9.79
C LEU A 83 20.27 9.25 9.47
N ASP A 84 20.61 7.97 9.32
CA ASP A 84 19.62 6.93 8.99
C ASP A 84 18.58 6.76 10.10
N LEU A 85 19.03 6.80 11.36
CA LEU A 85 18.12 6.74 12.51
C LEU A 85 17.26 8.01 12.58
N GLN A 86 17.85 9.19 12.36
CA GLN A 86 17.10 10.44 12.34
C GLN A 86 16.00 10.42 11.27
N GLN A 87 16.30 9.94 10.06
CA GLN A 87 15.32 9.77 8.99
C GLN A 87 14.20 8.81 9.41
N SER A 88 14.56 7.68 10.03
CA SER A 88 13.57 6.71 10.52
C SER A 88 12.68 7.30 11.62
N VAL A 89 13.22 8.13 12.51
CA VAL A 89 12.45 8.85 13.54
C VAL A 89 11.48 9.84 12.90
N ILE A 90 11.93 10.59 11.89
CA ILE A 90 11.06 11.52 11.14
C ILE A 90 9.94 10.77 10.44
N GLN A 91 10.24 9.65 9.78
CA GLN A 91 9.23 8.79 9.15
C GLN A 91 8.22 8.28 10.17
N GLN A 92 8.67 7.80 11.32
CA GLN A 92 7.78 7.35 12.39
C GLN A 92 6.88 8.49 12.90
N ILE A 93 7.40 9.72 13.05
CA ILE A 93 6.61 10.88 13.47
C ILE A 93 5.48 11.16 12.48
N LEU A 94 5.78 11.14 11.18
CA LEU A 94 4.81 11.36 10.11
C LEU A 94 3.71 10.29 10.08
N CYS A 95 3.92 9.13 10.72
CA CYS A 95 2.95 8.06 10.82
C CYS A 95 1.98 8.19 12.02
N PHE A 96 2.09 9.21 12.87
CA PHE A 96 1.15 9.34 14.00
C PHE A 96 -0.23 9.83 13.56
N THR A 97 -1.29 9.26 14.16
CA THR A 97 -2.70 9.62 13.95
C THR A 97 -3.35 10.22 15.19
N CYS A 98 -2.73 10.07 16.36
CA CYS A 98 -3.33 10.46 17.62
C CYS A 98 -2.27 11.02 18.58
N ILE A 99 -2.62 12.14 19.21
CA ILE A 99 -1.80 12.88 20.16
C ILE A 99 -2.56 12.92 21.48
N VAL A 100 -1.90 12.51 22.57
CA VAL A 100 -2.53 12.37 23.89
C VAL A 100 -1.71 13.14 24.91
N GLY A 101 -2.21 14.29 25.35
CA GLY A 101 -1.60 15.06 26.43
C GLY A 101 -2.08 14.58 27.79
N ILE A 102 -1.18 14.07 28.62
CA ILE A 102 -1.44 13.62 29.99
C ILE A 102 -0.84 14.64 30.96
N ARG A 103 -1.68 15.15 31.88
CA ARG A 103 -1.29 16.09 32.93
C ARG A 103 -1.70 15.56 34.29
N PHE A 104 -0.77 15.57 35.24
CA PHE A 104 -1.05 15.16 36.62
C PHE A 104 -0.21 15.93 37.63
N GLU A 105 -0.73 16.03 38.85
CA GLU A 105 -0.07 16.74 39.95
C GLU A 105 1.11 15.94 40.52
N LEU A 106 2.25 16.61 40.68
CA LEU A 106 3.39 16.10 41.43
C LEU A 106 3.18 16.33 42.91
N THR A 107 3.44 15.30 43.69
CA THR A 107 3.41 15.33 45.16
C THR A 107 4.78 15.01 45.70
N ASN A 108 4.99 15.18 47.01
CA ASN A 108 6.23 14.77 47.66
C ASN A 108 6.39 13.24 47.75
N ASP A 109 5.38 12.47 47.34
CA ASP A 109 5.44 11.01 47.27
C ASP A 109 6.03 10.57 45.92
N THR A 110 7.31 10.18 45.95
CA THR A 110 8.02 9.69 44.77
C THR A 110 7.53 8.31 44.31
N ASN A 111 7.03 7.46 45.22
CA ASN A 111 6.52 6.14 44.85
C ASN A 111 5.23 6.28 44.04
N ARG A 112 4.36 7.22 44.42
CA ARG A 112 3.17 7.57 43.64
C ARG A 112 3.54 7.99 42.23
N THR A 113 4.50 8.91 42.10
CA THR A 113 4.93 9.40 40.78
C THR A 113 5.49 8.27 39.92
N HIS A 114 6.34 7.40 40.47
CA HIS A 114 6.84 6.22 39.74
C HIS A 114 5.70 5.31 39.28
N PHE A 115 4.72 5.02 40.14
CA PHE A 115 3.58 4.18 39.75
C PHE A 115 2.79 4.80 38.59
N LEU A 116 2.51 6.11 38.63
CA LEU A 116 1.80 6.78 37.54
C LEU A 116 2.62 6.72 36.24
N MET A 117 3.93 6.89 36.33
CA MET A 117 4.82 6.76 35.17
C MET A 117 4.81 5.35 34.60
N ASP A 118 4.92 4.32 35.44
CA ASP A 118 4.86 2.92 35.03
C ASP A 118 3.54 2.60 34.29
N ALA A 119 2.42 3.12 34.80
CA ALA A 119 1.12 3.00 34.13
C ALA A 119 1.08 3.73 32.77
N ILE A 120 1.71 4.89 32.63
CA ILE A 120 1.84 5.59 31.33
C ILE A 120 2.66 4.76 30.34
N TYR A 121 3.77 4.16 30.78
CA TYR A 121 4.58 3.28 29.92
C TYR A 121 3.82 2.00 29.53
N ALA A 122 3.02 1.43 30.44
CA ALA A 122 2.15 0.30 30.13
C ALA A 122 1.11 0.65 29.06
N VAL A 123 0.45 1.81 29.19
CA VAL A 123 -0.45 2.35 28.16
C VAL A 123 0.30 2.51 26.83
N ALA A 124 1.49 3.11 26.85
CA ALA A 124 2.28 3.32 25.66
C ALA A 124 2.65 1.99 24.97
N SER A 125 2.88 0.92 25.74
CA SER A 125 3.10 -0.42 25.20
C SER A 125 1.85 -0.97 24.50
N GLU A 126 0.67 -0.88 25.12
CA GLU A 126 -0.60 -1.40 24.56
C GLU A 126 -1.04 -0.71 23.28
N ILE A 127 -0.76 0.59 23.16
CA ILE A 127 -1.18 1.41 22.00
C ILE A 127 -0.02 1.71 21.05
N ASN A 128 1.15 1.10 21.22
CA ASN A 128 2.36 1.38 20.43
C ASN A 128 2.71 2.88 20.38
N ALA A 129 2.60 3.59 21.50
CA ALA A 129 2.91 5.00 21.57
C ALA A 129 4.38 5.28 21.89
N TYR A 130 4.80 6.46 21.46
CA TYR A 130 6.03 7.12 21.85
C TYR A 130 5.73 8.22 22.86
N LEU A 131 6.58 8.37 23.87
CA LEU A 131 6.44 9.39 24.90
C LEU A 131 7.33 10.59 24.54
N LEU A 132 6.78 11.79 24.58
CA LEU A 132 7.51 13.04 24.48
C LEU A 132 7.51 13.73 25.83
N TYR A 133 8.70 13.92 26.38
CA TYR A 133 8.91 14.71 27.61
C TYR A 133 9.00 16.20 27.30
N PRO A 134 8.77 17.10 28.28
CA PRO A 134 8.97 18.54 28.12
C PRO A 134 10.42 18.93 27.77
N SER A 135 11.39 18.04 28.04
CA SER A 135 12.78 18.16 27.59
C SER A 135 12.96 18.00 26.08
N MET A 136 11.89 17.65 25.34
CA MET A 136 11.90 17.29 23.92
C MET A 136 12.72 16.04 23.63
N GLU A 137 12.71 15.08 24.55
CA GLU A 137 13.25 13.75 24.34
C GLU A 137 12.10 12.79 24.04
N ILE A 138 12.30 11.96 23.01
CA ILE A 138 11.35 10.92 22.61
C ILE A 138 11.80 9.60 23.21
N PHE A 139 10.89 8.89 23.88
CA PHE A 139 11.10 7.55 24.41
C PHE A 139 10.11 6.55 23.80
N ASN A 140 10.53 5.30 23.66
CA ASN A 140 9.61 4.21 23.35
C ASN A 140 8.95 3.67 24.63
N SER A 141 8.01 2.74 24.49
CA SER A 141 7.30 2.11 25.61
C SER A 141 8.20 1.26 26.53
N GLU A 142 9.41 0.89 26.10
CA GLU A 142 10.41 0.20 26.92
C GLU A 142 11.25 1.16 27.78
N GLY A 143 11.02 2.47 27.67
CA GLY A 143 11.80 3.49 28.39
C GLY A 143 13.15 3.80 27.75
N ARG A 144 13.42 3.35 26.52
CA ARG A 144 14.64 3.65 25.80
C ARG A 144 14.54 4.98 25.06
N LEU A 145 15.62 5.76 25.10
CA LEU A 145 15.71 7.03 24.38
C LEU A 145 15.72 6.77 22.87
N VAL A 146 14.67 7.20 22.19
CA VAL A 146 14.51 7.11 20.73
C VAL A 146 15.28 8.22 20.06
N PHE A 147 15.15 9.47 20.51
CA PHE A 147 15.91 10.59 19.97
C PHE A 147 15.89 11.81 20.92
N SER A 148 17.03 12.51 21.03
CA SER A 148 17.16 13.77 21.81
C SER A 148 17.61 14.95 20.94
N LEU A 149 17.58 16.17 21.51
CA LEU A 149 18.02 17.39 20.84
C LEU A 149 19.54 17.46 20.60
N GLU A 150 20.32 16.69 21.35
CA GLU A 150 21.76 16.50 21.12
C GLU A 150 22.04 15.43 20.07
N GLY A 151 21.00 14.88 19.43
CA GLY A 151 21.13 13.86 18.39
C GLY A 151 21.48 12.46 18.92
N LYS A 152 21.25 12.21 20.21
CA LYS A 152 21.52 10.92 20.86
C LYS A 152 20.32 9.97 20.74
N SER A 153 20.60 8.67 20.77
CA SER A 153 19.59 7.60 20.92
C SER A 153 20.24 6.37 21.51
N GLU A 154 19.45 5.56 22.21
CA GLU A 154 19.80 4.22 22.67
C GLU A 154 19.37 3.13 21.68
N LEU A 155 18.76 3.49 20.55
CA LEU A 155 18.45 2.55 19.47
C LEU A 155 19.59 2.48 18.45
N GLU A 156 19.92 1.27 18.02
CA GLU A 156 20.79 1.05 16.86
C GLU A 156 20.05 1.35 15.55
N GLN A 157 18.79 0.91 15.46
CA GLN A 157 17.90 1.12 14.33
C GLN A 157 16.46 1.34 14.84
N LEU A 158 15.68 2.08 14.08
CA LEU A 158 14.23 2.22 14.25
C LEU A 158 13.56 1.81 12.94
N ILE A 159 12.55 0.94 13.02
CA ILE A 159 11.71 0.58 11.88
C ILE A 159 10.38 1.33 12.06
N PRO A 160 10.03 2.27 11.18
CA PRO A 160 8.77 2.99 11.28
C PRO A 160 7.58 2.02 11.19
N ILE A 161 6.64 2.16 12.13
CA ILE A 161 5.40 1.40 12.16
C ILE A 161 4.25 2.37 11.90
N ALA A 162 3.52 2.14 10.82
CA ALA A 162 2.29 2.85 10.49
C ALA A 162 1.08 1.98 10.84
N ASN A 163 -0.03 2.60 11.21
CA ASN A 163 -1.32 1.92 11.23
C ASN A 163 -1.77 1.62 9.78
N SER A 164 -2.44 0.50 9.53
CA SER A 164 -3.11 0.24 8.24
C SER A 164 -4.02 1.40 7.84
N ASP A 165 -4.66 2.02 8.83
CA ASP A 165 -5.59 3.12 8.63
C ASP A 165 -4.89 4.39 8.13
N LEU A 166 -3.55 4.48 8.19
CA LEU A 166 -2.77 5.51 7.48
C LEU A 166 -2.72 5.28 5.97
N LEU A 167 -2.63 4.02 5.55
CA LEU A 167 -2.55 3.61 4.15
C LEU A 167 -3.94 3.65 3.49
N ASP A 168 -4.99 3.52 4.29
CA ASP A 168 -6.38 3.58 3.84
C ASP A 168 -7.03 4.97 4.00
N ARG A 169 -6.28 6.00 4.45
CA ARG A 169 -6.80 7.36 4.76
C ARG A 169 -7.55 8.02 3.59
N ASP A 170 -7.06 7.78 2.38
CA ASP A 170 -7.58 8.41 1.17
C ASP A 170 -8.53 7.48 0.39
N LYS A 171 -8.82 6.28 0.92
CA LYS A 171 -9.71 5.31 0.26
C LYS A 171 -11.14 5.53 0.72
N GLY A 172 -12.08 5.63 -0.24
CA GLY A 172 -13.51 5.73 0.04
C GLY A 172 -14.03 4.60 0.96
N GLU A 173 -15.21 4.81 1.53
CA GLU A 173 -15.88 3.75 2.32
C GLU A 173 -16.27 2.58 1.41
N GLU A 174 -16.03 1.35 1.88
CA GLU A 174 -16.41 0.15 1.11
C GLU A 174 -17.94 0.02 1.09
N SER A 175 -18.49 -0.07 -0.12
CA SER A 175 -19.90 -0.35 -0.33
C SER A 175 -20.23 -1.82 -0.02
N GLU A 176 -21.52 -2.18 -0.11
CA GLU A 176 -21.93 -3.59 -0.03
C GLU A 176 -21.38 -4.41 -1.21
N ALA A 177 -21.32 -3.81 -2.40
CA ALA A 177 -20.77 -4.46 -3.59
C ALA A 177 -19.26 -4.75 -3.44
N ASP A 178 -18.51 -3.85 -2.81
CA ASP A 178 -17.08 -4.04 -2.51
C ASP A 178 -16.86 -5.19 -1.51
N ARG A 179 -17.66 -5.24 -0.45
CA ARG A 179 -17.63 -6.35 0.53
C ARG A 179 -17.99 -7.68 -0.11
N ASP A 180 -19.01 -7.71 -0.97
CA ASP A 180 -19.42 -8.91 -1.68
C ASP A 180 -18.33 -9.38 -2.64
N ARG A 181 -17.65 -8.45 -3.33
CA ARG A 181 -16.48 -8.74 -4.17
C ARG A 181 -15.36 -9.38 -3.36
N MET A 182 -14.96 -8.74 -2.26
CA MET A 182 -13.95 -9.29 -1.35
C MET A 182 -14.31 -10.71 -0.90
N ASN A 183 -15.57 -10.95 -0.50
CA ASN A 183 -16.02 -12.26 -0.05
C ASN A 183 -15.94 -13.32 -1.15
N ARG A 184 -16.26 -12.97 -2.42
CA ARG A 184 -16.09 -13.88 -3.57
C ARG A 184 -14.62 -14.26 -3.76
N SER A 185 -13.71 -13.29 -3.68
CA SER A 185 -12.27 -13.56 -3.79
C SER A 185 -11.78 -14.45 -2.65
N ILE A 186 -12.10 -14.10 -1.39
CA ILE A 186 -11.71 -14.89 -0.20
C ILE A 186 -12.18 -16.35 -0.33
N ALA A 187 -13.41 -16.59 -0.79
CA ALA A 187 -13.90 -17.95 -1.00
C ALA A 187 -13.06 -18.74 -2.04
N LEU A 188 -12.55 -18.08 -3.08
CA LEU A 188 -11.65 -18.71 -4.06
C LEU A 188 -10.27 -19.03 -3.47
N LEU A 189 -9.74 -18.16 -2.60
CA LEU A 189 -8.49 -18.40 -1.87
C LEU A 189 -8.64 -19.57 -0.90
N GLU A 190 -9.73 -19.61 -0.12
CA GLU A 190 -10.04 -20.69 0.81
C GLU A 190 -10.16 -22.04 0.11
N ALA A 191 -10.86 -22.10 -1.02
CA ALA A 191 -11.01 -23.32 -1.81
C ALA A 191 -9.66 -23.92 -2.27
N ARG A 192 -8.62 -23.08 -2.37
CA ARG A 192 -7.26 -23.47 -2.78
C ARG A 192 -6.25 -23.50 -1.63
N ASN A 193 -6.69 -23.27 -0.39
CA ASN A 193 -5.83 -23.16 0.79
C ASN A 193 -4.72 -22.08 0.63
N ILE A 194 -5.04 -20.97 -0.03
CA ILE A 194 -4.13 -19.83 -0.18
C ILE A 194 -4.25 -18.95 1.08
N PRO A 195 -3.13 -18.61 1.76
CA PRO A 195 -3.15 -17.68 2.88
C PRO A 195 -3.73 -16.31 2.46
N TYR A 196 -4.48 -15.67 3.36
CA TYR A 196 -5.03 -14.34 3.13
C TYR A 196 -5.18 -13.56 4.45
N ILE A 197 -5.29 -12.24 4.36
CA ILE A 197 -5.69 -11.38 5.46
C ILE A 197 -7.19 -11.11 5.35
N SER A 198 -7.96 -11.52 6.35
CA SER A 198 -9.43 -11.40 6.36
C SER A 198 -9.94 -9.95 6.44
N HIS A 199 -9.11 -9.04 6.96
CA HIS A 199 -9.42 -7.62 7.10
C HIS A 199 -8.70 -6.74 6.05
N LEU A 200 -8.08 -7.33 5.03
CA LEU A 200 -7.48 -6.56 3.93
C LEU A 200 -8.59 -6.00 3.05
N ARG A 201 -8.76 -4.68 3.11
CA ARG A 201 -9.71 -3.91 2.29
C ARG A 201 -9.45 -4.13 0.80
N VAL A 202 -10.47 -3.85 -0.01
CA VAL A 202 -10.30 -3.78 -1.47
C VAL A 202 -9.29 -2.68 -1.84
N ALA A 203 -8.47 -2.90 -2.87
CA ALA A 203 -7.52 -1.89 -3.33
C ALA A 203 -8.21 -0.62 -3.85
N LEU A 204 -9.35 -0.80 -4.51
CA LEU A 204 -10.12 0.26 -5.17
C LEU A 204 -11.60 0.01 -4.89
N VAL A 205 -12.28 1.00 -4.33
CA VAL A 205 -13.75 0.95 -4.15
C VAL A 205 -14.45 1.22 -5.48
N GLU A 206 -15.63 0.65 -5.67
CA GLU A 206 -16.34 0.72 -6.95
C GLU A 206 -16.67 2.15 -7.39
N GLU A 207 -16.90 3.07 -6.44
CA GLU A 207 -17.18 4.48 -6.72
C GLU A 207 -15.98 5.25 -7.27
N ASP A 208 -14.76 4.86 -6.87
CA ASP A 208 -13.50 5.47 -7.31
C ASP A 208 -12.96 4.80 -8.59
N ALA A 209 -13.59 3.72 -9.04
CA ALA A 209 -13.17 2.98 -10.21
C ALA A 209 -13.34 3.84 -11.48
N ALA A 210 -12.25 3.95 -12.23
CA ALA A 210 -12.21 4.69 -13.48
C ALA A 210 -11.72 3.75 -14.58
N ILE A 211 -12.65 2.93 -15.08
CA ILE A 211 -12.36 1.92 -16.09
C ILE A 211 -11.87 2.59 -17.38
N ARG A 212 -10.75 2.11 -17.93
CA ARG A 212 -10.23 2.58 -19.20
C ARG A 212 -11.23 2.35 -20.33
N ASP A 213 -11.35 3.31 -21.23
CA ASP A 213 -12.25 3.18 -22.37
C ASP A 213 -11.75 2.12 -23.37
N LEU A 214 -12.69 1.59 -24.14
CA LEU A 214 -12.46 0.49 -25.09
C LEU A 214 -11.29 0.77 -26.05
N THR A 215 -11.22 1.99 -26.58
CA THR A 215 -10.17 2.39 -27.53
C THR A 215 -8.80 2.46 -26.85
N SER A 216 -8.73 2.97 -25.62
CA SER A 216 -7.49 3.00 -24.84
C SER A 216 -6.99 1.60 -24.52
N ILE A 217 -7.88 0.67 -24.17
CA ILE A 217 -7.52 -0.74 -23.93
C ILE A 217 -7.00 -1.38 -25.23
N ALA A 218 -7.70 -1.19 -26.34
CA ALA A 218 -7.31 -1.72 -27.66
C ALA A 218 -5.94 -1.21 -28.11
N LYS A 219 -5.68 0.09 -27.99
CA LYS A 219 -4.35 0.68 -28.28
C LYS A 219 -3.27 0.05 -27.41
N ARG A 220 -3.53 -0.05 -26.10
CA ARG A 220 -2.54 -0.58 -25.16
C ARG A 220 -2.19 -2.03 -25.46
N VAL A 221 -3.17 -2.91 -25.68
CA VAL A 221 -2.91 -4.32 -25.99
C VAL A 221 -2.13 -4.48 -27.30
N SER A 222 -2.43 -3.69 -28.33
CA SER A 222 -1.69 -3.73 -29.60
C SER A 222 -0.23 -3.31 -29.44
N ALA A 223 0.06 -2.26 -28.67
CA ALA A 223 1.42 -1.84 -28.42
C ALA A 223 2.20 -2.81 -27.51
N LEU A 224 1.55 -3.35 -26.47
CA LEU A 224 2.16 -4.38 -25.62
C LEU A 224 2.50 -5.64 -26.41
N PHE A 225 1.62 -6.05 -27.32
CA PHE A 225 1.86 -7.15 -28.24
C PHE A 225 3.06 -6.88 -29.14
N ALA A 226 3.14 -5.68 -29.74
CA ALA A 226 4.25 -5.31 -30.62
C ALA A 226 5.61 -5.35 -29.91
N VAL A 227 5.69 -4.83 -28.68
CA VAL A 227 6.94 -4.84 -27.91
C VAL A 227 7.29 -6.22 -27.38
N ALA A 228 6.30 -7.03 -26.97
CA ALA A 228 6.53 -8.40 -26.52
C ALA A 228 7.03 -9.28 -27.68
N LEU A 229 6.43 -9.16 -28.86
CA LEU A 229 6.84 -9.86 -30.07
C LEU A 229 8.26 -9.46 -30.51
N TYR A 230 8.58 -8.17 -30.46
CA TYR A 230 9.93 -7.69 -30.70
C TYR A 230 10.94 -8.34 -29.74
N SER A 231 10.62 -8.42 -28.45
CA SER A 231 11.47 -9.05 -27.44
C SER A 231 11.61 -10.56 -27.59
N GLU A 232 10.53 -11.26 -27.94
CA GLU A 232 10.52 -12.70 -28.22
C GLU A 232 11.50 -13.05 -29.35
N VAL A 233 11.47 -12.27 -30.43
CA VAL A 233 12.39 -12.45 -31.55
C VAL A 233 13.83 -12.21 -31.10
N LEU A 234 14.11 -11.17 -30.32
CA LEU A 234 15.47 -10.93 -29.81
C LEU A 234 15.99 -12.02 -28.86
N LEU A 235 15.10 -12.67 -28.11
CA LEU A 235 15.44 -13.78 -27.20
C LEU A 235 15.62 -15.12 -27.92
N SER A 236 15.20 -15.20 -29.19
CA SER A 236 15.36 -16.40 -29.98
C SER A 236 16.83 -16.65 -30.33
N PRO A 237 17.31 -17.91 -30.39
CA PRO A 237 18.73 -18.21 -30.60
C PRO A 237 19.35 -17.62 -31.88
N GLU A 238 18.53 -17.45 -32.93
CA GLU A 238 18.93 -16.88 -34.22
C GLU A 238 18.42 -15.44 -34.40
N GLY A 239 17.77 -14.92 -33.36
CA GLY A 239 17.13 -13.62 -33.33
C GLY A 239 18.12 -12.47 -33.50
N ASN A 240 17.71 -11.47 -34.27
CA ASN A 240 18.46 -10.24 -34.41
C ASN A 240 17.51 -9.05 -34.48
N ARG A 241 18.06 -7.86 -34.29
CA ARG A 241 17.28 -6.62 -34.23
C ARG A 241 16.56 -6.30 -35.54
N GLU A 242 17.15 -6.60 -36.69
CA GLU A 242 16.51 -6.33 -37.99
C GLU A 242 15.25 -7.19 -38.14
N GLU A 243 15.34 -8.47 -37.80
CA GLU A 243 14.19 -9.37 -37.79
C GLU A 243 13.14 -8.94 -36.76
N ALA A 244 13.55 -8.63 -35.53
CA ALA A 244 12.64 -8.17 -34.47
C ALA A 244 11.88 -6.90 -34.88
N LEU A 245 12.59 -5.92 -35.48
CA LEU A 245 11.96 -4.73 -36.05
C LEU A 245 10.99 -5.08 -37.16
N SER A 246 11.30 -6.03 -38.04
CA SER A 246 10.38 -6.43 -39.11
C SER A 246 9.04 -6.95 -38.58
N TYR A 247 9.03 -7.66 -37.45
CA TYR A 247 7.80 -8.09 -36.79
C TYR A 247 7.08 -6.92 -36.12
N PHE A 248 7.81 -6.03 -35.46
CA PHE A 248 7.24 -4.80 -34.90
C PHE A 248 6.53 -3.95 -35.98
N GLU A 249 7.19 -3.72 -37.13
CA GLU A 249 6.61 -2.91 -38.21
C GLU A 249 5.36 -3.55 -38.82
N ARG A 250 5.27 -4.88 -38.88
CA ARG A 250 4.02 -5.55 -39.33
C ARG A 250 2.85 -5.25 -38.41
N VAL A 251 3.09 -5.20 -37.10
CA VAL A 251 2.05 -4.82 -36.12
C VAL A 251 1.74 -3.32 -36.24
N ASP A 252 2.75 -2.49 -36.49
CA ASP A 252 2.58 -1.04 -36.72
C ASP A 252 1.80 -0.71 -38.00
N GLU A 253 2.00 -1.44 -39.08
CA GLU A 253 1.25 -1.24 -40.33
C GLU A 253 -0.26 -1.48 -40.16
N VAL A 254 -0.63 -2.47 -39.34
CA VAL A 254 -2.03 -2.81 -39.06
C VAL A 254 -2.61 -1.86 -38.01
N TYR A 255 -1.91 -1.71 -36.91
CA TYR A 255 -2.47 -1.05 -35.75
C TYR A 255 -2.05 0.39 -35.59
N GLN A 256 -0.91 0.86 -36.11
CA GLN A 256 -0.29 2.18 -35.90
C GLN A 256 0.33 2.35 -34.49
N VAL A 257 0.90 1.27 -33.93
CA VAL A 257 1.41 1.22 -32.55
C VAL A 257 2.41 2.30 -32.16
N ARG A 258 3.18 2.85 -33.12
CA ARG A 258 4.16 3.93 -32.89
C ARG A 258 3.54 5.17 -32.26
N ASP A 259 2.26 5.44 -32.53
CA ASP A 259 1.56 6.64 -32.05
C ASP A 259 1.15 6.54 -30.56
N TRP A 260 1.17 5.35 -29.96
CA TRP A 260 0.78 5.11 -28.56
C TRP A 260 1.78 4.29 -27.74
N LEU A 261 2.99 4.09 -28.25
CA LEU A 261 4.10 3.63 -27.43
C LEU A 261 4.31 4.58 -26.25
N THR A 262 4.46 4.00 -25.06
CA THR A 262 4.88 4.76 -23.88
C THR A 262 6.32 5.26 -24.04
N PRO A 263 6.76 6.24 -23.24
CA PRO A 263 8.16 6.66 -23.23
C PRO A 263 9.14 5.50 -23.03
N LYS A 264 8.86 4.55 -22.12
CA LYS A 264 9.72 3.38 -21.88
C LYS A 264 9.74 2.43 -23.08
N GLU A 265 8.58 2.14 -23.67
CA GLU A 265 8.47 1.28 -24.85
C GLU A 265 9.16 1.88 -26.08
N ARG A 266 8.97 3.18 -26.32
CA ARG A 266 9.62 3.90 -27.42
C ARG A 266 11.14 3.86 -27.28
N ALA A 267 11.64 4.19 -26.09
CA ALA A 267 13.06 4.13 -25.80
C ALA A 267 13.64 2.72 -26.00
N TYR A 268 12.88 1.68 -25.69
CA TYR A 268 13.27 0.28 -25.90
C TYR A 268 13.36 -0.07 -27.39
N ILE A 269 12.33 0.24 -28.18
CA ILE A 269 12.30 -0.06 -29.63
C ILE A 269 13.36 0.71 -30.41
N GLU A 270 13.67 1.95 -30.02
CA GLU A 270 14.67 2.80 -30.69
C GLU A 270 16.12 2.43 -30.31
N LYS A 271 16.32 1.66 -29.24
CA LYS A 271 17.64 1.29 -28.74
C LYS A 271 18.41 0.43 -29.74
N ALA A 272 19.68 0.78 -29.99
CA ALA A 272 20.53 0.03 -30.92
C ALA A 272 20.81 -1.41 -30.45
N GLU A 273 21.07 -1.59 -29.16
CA GLU A 273 21.33 -2.88 -28.54
C GLU A 273 20.56 -2.99 -27.22
N CYS A 274 19.76 -4.06 -27.10
CA CYS A 274 18.98 -4.37 -25.92
C CYS A 274 19.71 -5.41 -25.07
N LYS A 275 19.72 -5.23 -23.74
CA LYS A 275 20.22 -6.26 -22.84
C LYS A 275 19.20 -7.38 -22.72
N GLU A 276 19.67 -8.61 -22.54
CA GLU A 276 18.81 -9.79 -22.35
C GLU A 276 17.76 -9.59 -21.27
N ILE A 277 18.13 -9.00 -20.12
CA ILE A 277 17.20 -8.68 -19.03
C ILE A 277 16.07 -7.72 -19.44
N GLU A 278 16.34 -6.77 -20.33
CA GLU A 278 15.33 -5.85 -20.85
C GLU A 278 14.38 -6.60 -21.78
N CYS A 279 14.91 -7.48 -22.65
CA CYS A 279 14.08 -8.33 -23.50
C CYS A 279 13.20 -9.27 -22.67
N ILE A 280 13.74 -9.87 -21.60
CA ILE A 280 12.93 -10.67 -20.67
C ILE A 280 11.81 -9.81 -20.09
N GLN A 281 12.09 -8.61 -19.58
CA GLN A 281 11.05 -7.74 -19.02
C GLN A 281 9.92 -7.42 -20.02
N PHE A 282 10.25 -7.15 -21.28
CA PHE A 282 9.24 -6.80 -22.29
C PHE A 282 8.51 -8.04 -22.85
N VAL A 283 9.12 -9.24 -22.88
CA VAL A 283 8.40 -10.46 -23.30
C VAL A 283 7.30 -10.85 -22.31
N TRP A 284 7.47 -10.55 -21.02
CA TRP A 284 6.44 -10.73 -19.99
C TRP A 284 5.15 -9.92 -20.25
N ARG A 285 5.18 -8.92 -21.15
CA ARG A 285 3.97 -8.17 -21.53
C ARG A 285 2.92 -9.01 -22.24
N TYR A 286 3.24 -10.23 -22.68
CA TYR A 286 2.22 -11.17 -23.11
C TYR A 286 1.19 -11.51 -22.02
N GLU A 287 1.58 -11.56 -20.74
CA GLU A 287 0.65 -11.75 -19.63
C GLU A 287 -0.33 -10.58 -19.50
N CYS A 288 0.18 -9.35 -19.69
CA CYS A 288 -0.67 -8.17 -19.76
C CYS A 288 -1.61 -8.24 -20.97
N CYS A 289 -1.14 -8.72 -22.12
CA CYS A 289 -1.99 -8.91 -23.30
C CYS A 289 -3.15 -9.87 -23.02
N GLU A 290 -2.92 -11.00 -22.34
CA GLU A 290 -3.99 -11.93 -21.99
C GLU A 290 -5.09 -11.26 -21.16
N VAL A 291 -4.71 -10.46 -20.16
CA VAL A 291 -5.64 -9.66 -19.35
C VAL A 291 -6.43 -8.67 -20.19
N LEU A 292 -5.76 -7.89 -21.03
CA LEU A 292 -6.44 -6.86 -21.82
C LEU A 292 -7.33 -7.47 -22.90
N LEU A 293 -6.94 -8.59 -23.51
CA LEU A 293 -7.79 -9.32 -24.46
C LEU A 293 -9.03 -9.92 -23.79
N TRP A 294 -8.89 -10.44 -22.57
CA TRP A 294 -10.03 -10.87 -21.76
C TRP A 294 -10.96 -9.70 -21.41
N ALA A 295 -10.39 -8.55 -21.04
CA ALA A 295 -11.15 -7.33 -20.75
C ALA A 295 -11.92 -6.80 -21.96
N LEU A 296 -11.36 -6.97 -23.18
CA LEU A 296 -12.02 -6.66 -24.45
C LEU A 296 -13.08 -7.69 -24.87
N GLY A 297 -13.22 -8.80 -24.13
CA GLY A 297 -14.14 -9.90 -24.47
C GLY A 297 -13.67 -10.80 -25.61
N LEU A 298 -12.40 -10.69 -26.01
CA LEU A 298 -11.81 -11.51 -27.08
C LEU A 298 -11.26 -12.85 -26.54
N ILE A 299 -11.06 -12.93 -25.23
CA ILE A 299 -10.76 -14.16 -24.49
C ILE A 299 -11.88 -14.39 -23.46
N ASP A 300 -12.40 -15.62 -23.44
CA ASP A 300 -13.57 -15.97 -22.61
C ASP A 300 -13.25 -15.98 -21.11
N GLU A 301 -12.08 -16.49 -20.72
CA GLU A 301 -11.72 -16.71 -19.31
C GLU A 301 -10.24 -16.40 -19.06
N LEU A 302 -9.94 -15.78 -17.91
CA LEU A 302 -8.59 -15.73 -17.37
C LEU A 302 -8.31 -17.02 -16.60
N THR A 303 -7.30 -17.76 -17.06
CA THR A 303 -6.87 -18.99 -16.40
C THR A 303 -6.28 -18.69 -15.03
N TYR A 304 -6.23 -19.71 -14.16
CA TYR A 304 -5.48 -19.62 -12.91
C TYR A 304 -4.00 -19.30 -13.21
N PRO A 305 -3.36 -18.36 -12.49
CA PRO A 305 -2.00 -17.90 -12.81
C PRO A 305 -0.93 -18.84 -12.22
N ASP A 306 -0.98 -20.13 -12.58
CA ASP A 306 0.02 -21.15 -12.24
C ASP A 306 1.08 -21.33 -13.33
N SER A 307 0.84 -20.73 -14.49
CA SER A 307 1.64 -20.92 -15.70
C SER A 307 1.49 -19.73 -16.64
N THR A 308 2.49 -19.53 -17.51
CA THR A 308 2.49 -18.45 -18.50
C THR A 308 1.38 -18.63 -19.54
N CYS A 309 0.89 -17.52 -20.08
CA CYS A 309 -0.09 -17.46 -21.12
C CYS A 309 0.32 -18.22 -22.40
N HIS A 310 -0.68 -18.63 -23.18
CA HIS A 310 -0.45 -19.30 -24.46
C HIS A 310 -0.17 -18.28 -25.58
N VAL A 311 1.10 -17.87 -25.71
CA VAL A 311 1.55 -16.85 -26.69
C VAL A 311 1.03 -17.09 -28.12
N PRO A 312 1.07 -18.32 -28.70
CA PRO A 312 0.55 -18.53 -30.05
C PRO A 312 -0.93 -18.15 -30.22
N ARG A 313 -1.75 -18.34 -29.16
CA ARG A 313 -3.18 -17.95 -29.19
C ARG A 313 -3.33 -16.43 -29.25
N ILE A 314 -2.51 -15.69 -28.51
CA ILE A 314 -2.50 -14.22 -28.53
C ILE A 314 -2.12 -13.72 -29.93
N SER A 315 -1.05 -14.29 -30.50
CA SER A 315 -0.59 -13.94 -31.84
C SER A 315 -1.64 -14.24 -32.90
N GLU A 316 -2.19 -15.46 -32.94
CA GLU A 316 -3.24 -15.86 -33.89
C GLU A 316 -4.48 -14.96 -33.82
N LEU A 317 -4.88 -14.57 -32.60
CA LEU A 317 -6.01 -13.68 -32.38
C LEU A 317 -5.74 -12.27 -32.88
N LEU A 318 -4.57 -11.69 -32.62
CA LEU A 318 -4.28 -10.31 -33.00
C LEU A 318 -3.92 -10.15 -34.48
N ILE A 319 -3.44 -11.18 -35.17
CA ILE A 319 -3.12 -11.08 -36.60
C ILE A 319 -4.35 -11.19 -37.51
N GLN A 320 -5.51 -11.61 -37.00
CA GLN A 320 -6.71 -11.80 -37.83
C GLN A 320 -7.34 -10.47 -38.27
N TYR A 321 -7.16 -9.41 -37.47
CA TYR A 321 -7.75 -8.10 -37.74
C TYR A 321 -6.89 -7.27 -38.68
N GLN A 322 -7.55 -6.40 -39.44
CA GLN A 322 -6.93 -5.59 -40.49
C GLN A 322 -6.65 -4.14 -40.07
N SER A 323 -7.18 -3.71 -38.93
CA SER A 323 -6.90 -2.40 -38.32
C SER A 323 -7.29 -2.36 -36.84
N LEU A 324 -6.93 -1.27 -36.15
CA LEU A 324 -7.42 -1.00 -34.79
C LEU A 324 -8.95 -0.88 -34.74
N ASP A 325 -9.57 -0.23 -35.73
CA ASP A 325 -11.03 -0.10 -35.81
C ASP A 325 -11.71 -1.45 -36.03
N ASP A 326 -11.10 -2.33 -36.83
CA ASP A 326 -11.58 -3.70 -37.07
C ASP A 326 -11.53 -4.53 -35.78
N LEU A 327 -10.43 -4.46 -35.02
CA LEU A 327 -10.33 -5.07 -33.70
C LEU A 327 -11.45 -4.57 -32.76
N ILE A 328 -11.62 -3.25 -32.64
CA ILE A 328 -12.60 -2.63 -31.75
C ILE A 328 -14.04 -3.05 -32.09
N GLN A 329 -14.38 -3.21 -33.37
CA GLN A 329 -15.71 -3.64 -33.82
C GLN A 329 -16.09 -5.07 -33.36
N HIS A 330 -15.10 -5.90 -33.03
CA HIS A 330 -15.30 -7.27 -32.58
C HIS A 330 -15.22 -7.44 -31.06
N CYS A 331 -14.97 -6.35 -30.31
CA CYS A 331 -14.87 -6.40 -28.85
C CYS A 331 -16.25 -6.40 -28.18
N GLU A 332 -16.41 -7.25 -27.18
CA GLU A 332 -17.55 -7.25 -26.24
C GLU A 332 -17.00 -7.03 -24.82
N PRO A 333 -16.74 -5.77 -24.42
CA PRO A 333 -15.97 -5.49 -23.21
C PRO A 333 -16.66 -6.01 -21.94
N ARG A 334 -15.82 -6.47 -21.00
CA ARG A 334 -16.26 -6.92 -19.68
C ARG A 334 -16.90 -5.79 -18.89
N SER A 335 -17.88 -6.15 -18.07
CA SER A 335 -18.52 -5.20 -17.17
C SER A 335 -17.54 -4.70 -16.11
N GLN A 336 -17.77 -3.48 -15.60
CA GLN A 336 -16.99 -2.92 -14.48
C GLN A 336 -16.91 -3.90 -13.29
N LYS A 337 -18.00 -4.60 -12.99
CA LYS A 337 -18.03 -5.62 -11.93
C LYS A 337 -17.06 -6.77 -12.20
N GLU A 338 -17.04 -7.33 -13.41
CA GLU A 338 -16.11 -8.41 -13.76
C GLU A 338 -14.65 -7.94 -13.64
N LEU A 339 -14.35 -6.73 -14.11
CA LEU A 339 -13.01 -6.15 -14.05
C LEU A 339 -12.54 -5.93 -12.61
N LEU A 340 -13.41 -5.38 -11.75
CA LEU A 340 -13.10 -5.18 -10.34
C LEU A 340 -12.95 -6.52 -9.62
N ASP A 341 -13.82 -7.51 -9.88
CA ASP A 341 -13.71 -8.85 -9.30
C ASP A 341 -12.36 -9.50 -9.64
N ALA A 342 -11.90 -9.39 -10.89
CA ALA A 342 -10.58 -9.88 -11.28
C ALA A 342 -9.44 -9.09 -10.62
N ALA A 343 -9.57 -7.76 -10.51
CA ALA A 343 -8.58 -6.90 -9.87
C ALA A 343 -8.42 -7.18 -8.37
N ASP A 344 -9.51 -7.40 -7.62
CA ASP A 344 -9.43 -7.78 -6.21
C ASP A 344 -8.80 -9.18 -6.05
N LEU A 345 -9.19 -10.14 -6.90
CA LEU A 345 -8.65 -11.50 -6.83
C LEU A 345 -7.14 -11.54 -7.11
N ILE A 346 -6.67 -10.86 -8.16
CA ILE A 346 -5.25 -10.86 -8.50
C ILE A 346 -4.40 -10.14 -7.44
N MET A 347 -4.91 -9.05 -6.84
CA MET A 347 -4.26 -8.35 -5.74
C MET A 347 -4.06 -9.28 -4.55
N ARG A 348 -5.06 -10.12 -4.22
CA ARG A 348 -4.96 -11.10 -3.13
C ARG A 348 -3.98 -12.22 -3.42
N TYR A 349 -3.91 -12.68 -4.68
CA TYR A 349 -2.85 -13.61 -5.09
C TYR A 349 -1.47 -12.98 -4.98
N ASP A 350 -1.31 -11.73 -5.40
CA ASP A 350 -0.04 -11.01 -5.31
C ASP A 350 0.37 -10.82 -3.85
N TRP A 351 -0.55 -10.43 -2.97
CA TRP A 351 -0.31 -10.37 -1.53
C TRP A 351 0.20 -11.72 -0.99
N ALA A 352 -0.44 -12.84 -1.36
CA ALA A 352 -0.03 -14.16 -0.90
C ALA A 352 1.35 -14.58 -1.42
N CYS A 353 1.69 -14.19 -2.66
CA CYS A 353 3.03 -14.36 -3.23
C CYS A 353 4.08 -13.51 -2.50
N VAL A 354 3.75 -12.27 -2.16
CA VAL A 354 4.62 -11.36 -1.40
C VAL A 354 4.84 -11.88 0.03
N ASP A 355 3.79 -12.32 0.73
CA ASP A 355 3.89 -12.92 2.06
C ASP A 355 4.78 -14.16 2.04
N ALA A 356 4.58 -15.06 1.07
CA ALA A 356 5.44 -16.23 0.91
C ALA A 356 6.91 -15.83 0.72
N ARG A 357 7.18 -14.85 -0.15
CA ARG A 357 8.54 -14.35 -0.42
C ARG A 357 9.19 -13.74 0.82
N ILE A 358 8.50 -12.87 1.56
CA ILE A 358 9.00 -12.24 2.80
C ILE A 358 9.37 -13.31 3.83
N ASN A 359 8.54 -14.36 3.92
CA ASN A 359 8.74 -15.47 4.84
C ASN A 359 9.61 -16.62 4.27
N GLN A 360 10.28 -16.41 3.13
CA GLN A 360 11.17 -17.40 2.49
C GLN A 360 10.48 -18.75 2.20
N ARG A 361 9.20 -18.71 1.82
CA ARG A 361 8.38 -19.85 1.41
C ARG A 361 8.14 -19.82 -0.10
N ASN A 362 7.82 -20.97 -0.69
CA ASN A 362 7.35 -21.03 -2.07
C ASN A 362 5.97 -20.36 -2.19
N ALA A 363 5.67 -19.82 -3.37
CA ALA A 363 4.34 -19.29 -3.66
C ALA A 363 3.25 -20.36 -3.39
N PRO A 364 2.13 -19.98 -2.76
CA PRO A 364 1.11 -20.93 -2.36
C PRO A 364 0.32 -21.44 -3.58
N ALA A 365 -0.21 -22.66 -3.48
CA ALA A 365 -1.11 -23.25 -4.47
C ALA A 365 -0.61 -23.19 -5.93
N GLU A 366 0.70 -23.35 -6.15
CA GLU A 366 1.33 -23.36 -7.48
C GLU A 366 1.26 -22.03 -8.25
N LEU A 367 0.89 -20.93 -7.59
CA LEU A 367 0.92 -19.59 -8.19
C LEU A 367 2.32 -19.28 -8.76
N ASP A 368 2.38 -18.81 -10.00
CA ASP A 368 3.57 -18.21 -10.58
C ASP A 368 3.60 -16.72 -10.23
N ALA A 369 4.55 -16.33 -9.37
CA ALA A 369 4.65 -14.96 -8.89
C ALA A 369 4.93 -13.93 -10.00
N GLY A 370 5.56 -14.34 -11.11
CA GLY A 370 5.80 -13.48 -12.27
C GLY A 370 4.50 -13.23 -13.05
N VAL A 371 3.74 -14.29 -13.31
CA VAL A 371 2.42 -14.20 -13.96
C VAL A 371 1.46 -13.36 -13.14
N VAL A 372 1.40 -13.60 -11.82
CA VAL A 372 0.55 -12.84 -10.90
C VAL A 372 0.88 -11.34 -10.95
N LEU A 373 2.16 -10.98 -10.90
CA LEU A 373 2.59 -9.59 -10.92
C LEU A 373 2.22 -8.86 -12.22
N GLU A 374 2.47 -9.48 -13.38
CA GLU A 374 2.16 -8.85 -14.68
C GLU A 374 0.66 -8.72 -14.92
N ARG A 375 -0.13 -9.73 -14.49
CA ARG A 375 -1.58 -9.65 -14.55
C ARG A 375 -2.15 -8.62 -13.57
N HIS A 376 -1.57 -8.51 -12.37
CA HIS A 376 -1.93 -7.46 -11.40
C HIS A 376 -1.64 -6.07 -11.97
N TYR A 377 -0.48 -5.88 -12.60
CA TYR A 377 -0.12 -4.63 -13.26
C TYR A 377 -1.16 -4.20 -14.30
N ALA A 378 -1.57 -5.12 -15.18
CA ALA A 378 -2.55 -4.85 -16.23
C ALA A 378 -3.94 -4.55 -15.66
N LEU A 379 -4.42 -5.33 -14.68
CA LEU A 379 -5.71 -5.12 -14.03
C LEU A 379 -5.74 -3.80 -13.25
N ASN A 380 -4.66 -3.46 -12.54
CA ASN A 380 -4.54 -2.21 -11.81
C ASN A 380 -4.62 -0.98 -12.74
N TRP A 381 -3.92 -1.00 -13.87
CA TRP A 381 -4.03 0.06 -14.88
C TRP A 381 -5.44 0.15 -15.49
N LEU A 382 -6.06 -1.01 -15.75
CA LEU A 382 -7.36 -1.14 -16.38
C LEU A 382 -8.49 -0.52 -15.54
N VAL A 383 -8.46 -0.76 -14.21
CA VAL A 383 -9.49 -0.25 -13.29
C VAL A 383 -9.18 1.17 -12.77
N GLY A 384 -7.99 1.69 -13.04
CA GLY A 384 -7.56 3.00 -12.57
C GLY A 384 -7.05 3.00 -11.11
N GLY A 385 -6.44 1.91 -10.66
CA GLY A 385 -6.02 1.71 -9.26
C GLY A 385 -5.00 2.72 -8.70
N ASN A 386 -4.29 3.46 -9.56
CA ASN A 386 -3.44 4.61 -9.16
C ASN A 386 -3.98 5.95 -9.67
N GLY A 387 -5.29 6.08 -9.85
CA GLY A 387 -5.92 7.31 -10.33
C GLY A 387 -5.52 7.68 -11.76
N GLN A 388 -6.15 7.06 -12.77
CA GLN A 388 -5.92 7.31 -14.22
C GLN A 388 -4.44 7.42 -14.67
N ALA A 389 -3.47 6.95 -13.88
CA ALA A 389 -2.05 7.01 -14.18
C ALA A 389 -1.74 6.29 -15.50
N GLU A 390 -0.89 6.89 -16.32
CA GLU A 390 -0.47 6.30 -17.59
C GLU A 390 0.25 4.97 -17.36
N TRP A 391 0.34 4.14 -18.42
CA TRP A 391 0.85 2.77 -18.30
C TRP A 391 2.22 2.69 -17.61
N ASP A 392 3.17 3.58 -17.92
CA ASP A 392 4.52 3.57 -17.34
C ASP A 392 4.59 3.98 -15.86
N ASP A 393 3.55 4.65 -15.36
CA ASP A 393 3.44 5.21 -14.00
C ASP A 393 2.47 4.40 -13.13
N SER A 394 1.79 3.40 -13.69
CA SER A 394 0.97 2.44 -12.95
C SER A 394 1.86 1.54 -12.09
N ILE A 395 1.53 1.44 -10.80
CA ILE A 395 2.26 0.65 -9.81
C ILE A 395 1.24 -0.21 -9.05
N PRO A 396 1.25 -1.54 -9.23
CA PRO A 396 0.44 -2.42 -8.40
C PRO A 396 0.90 -2.32 -6.94
N HIS A 397 -0.04 -2.16 -6.02
CA HIS A 397 0.20 -2.15 -4.58
C HIS A 397 -0.44 -3.38 -3.94
N THR A 398 0.27 -4.02 -3.01
CA THR A 398 -0.19 -5.16 -2.21
C THR A 398 -0.01 -4.93 -0.73
#